data_AF-A0A5X6FXS0-F1
#
_entry.id   AF-A0A5X6FXS0-F1
#
_cell.length_a   1.000
_cell.length_b   1.000
_cell.length_c   1.000
_cell.angle_alpha   90.00
_cell.angle_beta   90.00
_cell.angle_gamma   90.00
#
_symmetry.space_group_name_H-M   'P 1'
#
loop_
_entity.id
_entity.type
_entity.pdbx_description
1 polymer ?
#
loop_
_entity_poly.entity_id
_entity_poly.type
_entity_poly.pdbx_seq_one_letter_code
_entity_poly.pdbx_strand_id
1 'polypeptide(L)'
;LLKAIEAGIDGVDTAISSMSATYGHPATEALVATLAGTEHDTGLDILKLENIAAYFREVRKKYHAFEGQLKGYDSRILVAQVPGGMLTNLESQLKQQNAADKLDQVLAEIPRVREDLGFIPLVTPTSQIVGTQAVLNVLTGERYKTIAKETAGILKGEYGHTPVPVNAALQARVLEGGAPVTCRPADLLKPELAELEADVRRQAQEK
;
A
#
# COMPACT_ATOMS: atom_id res chain seq x y z
N LEU A 1 4.36 9.72 -16.36
CA LEU A 1 5.66 9.32 -16.92
C LEU A 1 6.20 10.35 -17.90
N LEU A 2 5.50 10.66 -19.01
CA LEU A 2 5.98 11.61 -20.02
C LEU A 2 6.46 12.96 -19.45
N LYS A 3 5.69 13.61 -18.55
CA LYS A 3 6.12 14.86 -17.91
C LYS A 3 7.36 14.75 -17.02
N ALA A 4 7.65 13.58 -16.46
CA ALA A 4 8.88 13.36 -15.70
C ALA A 4 10.08 13.19 -16.66
N ILE A 5 9.86 12.54 -17.81
CA ILE A 5 10.86 12.37 -18.86
C ILE A 5 11.25 13.71 -19.46
N GLU A 6 10.26 14.54 -19.82
CA GLU A 6 10.49 15.92 -20.28
C GLU A 6 11.22 16.78 -19.23
N ALA A 7 11.10 16.44 -17.95
CA ALA A 7 11.78 17.12 -16.84
C ALA A 7 13.18 16.55 -16.53
N GLY A 8 13.65 15.53 -17.26
CA GLY A 8 15.00 14.97 -17.13
C GLY A 8 15.14 13.82 -16.13
N ILE A 9 14.08 13.07 -15.82
CA ILE A 9 14.22 11.84 -15.01
C ILE A 9 15.06 10.79 -15.78
N ASP A 10 15.99 10.11 -15.09
CA ASP A 10 16.88 9.12 -15.72
C ASP A 10 16.24 7.75 -15.99
N GLY A 11 15.15 7.43 -15.29
CA GLY A 11 14.52 6.11 -15.36
C GLY A 11 13.05 6.12 -14.96
N VAL A 12 12.28 5.19 -15.52
CA VAL A 12 10.85 5.03 -15.28
C VAL A 12 10.46 3.55 -15.27
N ASP A 13 9.55 3.19 -14.39
CA ASP A 13 8.99 1.83 -14.33
C ASP A 13 7.73 1.71 -15.18
N THR A 14 7.63 0.59 -15.89
CA THR A 14 6.48 0.19 -16.71
C THR A 14 6.21 -1.30 -16.53
N ALA A 15 5.07 -1.78 -17.03
CA ALA A 15 4.76 -3.20 -17.10
C ALA A 15 4.45 -3.61 -18.54
N ILE A 16 4.81 -4.84 -18.93
CA ILE A 16 4.49 -5.37 -20.26
C ILE A 16 2.98 -5.26 -20.51
N SER A 17 2.57 -4.87 -21.72
CA SER A 17 1.20 -4.41 -21.99
C SER A 17 0.10 -5.36 -21.48
N SER A 18 0.28 -6.67 -21.64
CA SER A 18 -0.69 -7.68 -21.19
C SER A 18 -0.83 -7.81 -19.66
N MET A 19 0.13 -7.28 -18.89
CA MET A 19 0.15 -7.22 -17.42
C MET A 19 0.09 -5.78 -16.87
N SER A 20 -0.23 -4.81 -17.74
CA SER A 20 -0.25 -3.38 -17.40
C SER A 20 -1.66 -2.86 -17.08
N ALA A 21 -1.73 -1.58 -16.73
CA ALA A 21 -2.94 -0.81 -16.46
C ALA A 21 -3.72 -1.26 -15.20
N THR A 22 -4.91 -0.67 -15.03
CA THR A 22 -5.78 -0.79 -13.85
C THR A 22 -5.03 -0.55 -12.53
N TYR A 23 -4.72 -1.61 -11.78
CA TYR A 23 -4.00 -1.53 -10.51
C TYR A 23 -2.47 -1.49 -10.68
N GLY A 24 -1.97 -1.82 -11.88
CA GLY A 24 -0.54 -1.91 -12.20
C GLY A 24 0.02 -0.64 -12.81
N HIS A 25 1.14 -0.80 -13.51
CA HIS A 25 1.90 0.28 -14.13
C HIS A 25 1.42 0.58 -15.56
N PRO A 26 1.79 1.75 -16.14
CA PRO A 26 1.62 2.02 -17.56
C PRO A 26 2.30 0.96 -18.45
N ALA A 27 1.77 0.74 -19.66
CA ALA A 27 2.29 -0.24 -20.60
C ALA A 27 3.68 0.16 -21.14
N THR A 28 4.63 -0.78 -21.11
CA THR A 28 5.99 -0.59 -21.64
C THR A 28 5.97 -0.19 -23.11
N GLU A 29 5.24 -0.93 -23.95
CA GLU A 29 5.19 -0.72 -25.40
C GLU A 29 4.57 0.63 -25.76
N ALA A 30 3.56 1.07 -25.02
CA ALA A 30 2.93 2.37 -25.23
C ALA A 30 3.91 3.51 -24.95
N LEU A 31 4.71 3.40 -23.88
CA LEU A 31 5.72 4.41 -23.56
C LEU A 31 6.86 4.39 -24.58
N VAL A 32 7.37 3.21 -24.94
CA VAL A 32 8.42 3.06 -25.97
C VAL A 32 7.97 3.67 -27.30
N ALA A 33 6.75 3.37 -27.75
CA ALA A 33 6.20 3.94 -28.98
C ALA A 33 6.03 5.47 -28.90
N THR A 34 5.66 6.00 -27.73
CA THR A 34 5.51 7.45 -27.51
C THR A 34 6.83 8.19 -27.63
N LEU A 35 7.95 7.56 -27.23
CA LEU A 35 9.27 8.16 -27.20
C LEU A 35 10.11 7.88 -28.46
N ALA A 36 9.64 6.99 -29.33
CA ALA A 36 10.35 6.62 -30.56
C ALA A 36 10.61 7.84 -31.46
N GLY A 37 11.86 8.03 -31.89
CA GLY A 37 12.29 9.15 -32.72
C GLY A 37 12.40 10.50 -31.98
N THR A 38 12.21 10.53 -30.66
CA THR A 38 12.44 11.73 -29.83
C THR A 38 13.87 11.74 -29.28
N GLU A 39 14.27 12.84 -28.63
CA GLU A 39 15.55 12.88 -27.89
C GLU A 39 15.59 11.90 -26.70
N HIS A 40 14.43 11.41 -26.27
CA HIS A 40 14.25 10.43 -25.20
C HIS A 40 13.98 9.02 -25.74
N ASP A 41 14.33 8.73 -26.99
CA ASP A 41 14.17 7.39 -27.57
C ASP A 41 14.87 6.34 -26.69
N THR A 42 14.11 5.30 -26.32
CA THR A 42 14.59 4.24 -25.44
C THR A 42 15.52 3.25 -26.12
N GLY A 43 15.54 3.20 -27.46
CA GLY A 43 16.26 2.19 -28.25
C GLY A 43 15.69 0.77 -28.13
N LEU A 44 14.53 0.59 -27.49
CA LEU A 44 13.92 -0.72 -27.29
C LEU A 44 13.13 -1.18 -28.52
N ASP A 45 13.29 -2.46 -28.87
CA ASP A 45 12.61 -3.09 -30.00
C ASP A 45 11.17 -3.47 -29.64
N ILE A 46 10.21 -2.75 -30.21
CA ILE A 46 8.78 -2.95 -29.94
C ILE A 46 8.27 -4.33 -30.37
N LEU A 47 8.86 -4.95 -31.40
CA LEU A 47 8.45 -6.28 -31.87
C LEU A 47 8.90 -7.36 -30.88
N LYS A 48 10.09 -7.20 -30.27
CA LYS A 48 10.53 -8.09 -29.19
C LYS A 48 9.65 -7.95 -27.95
N LEU A 49 9.25 -6.73 -27.61
CA LEU A 49 8.34 -6.50 -26.50
C LEU A 49 6.96 -7.14 -26.75
N GLU A 50 6.41 -7.03 -27.96
CA GLU A 50 5.13 -7.67 -28.30
C GLU A 50 5.19 -9.19 -28.10
N ASN A 51 6.26 -9.86 -28.53
CA ASN A 51 6.42 -11.31 -28.31
C ASN A 51 6.35 -11.68 -26.81
N ILE A 52 6.94 -10.86 -25.94
CA ILE A 52 6.86 -11.03 -24.48
C ILE A 52 5.43 -10.79 -23.99
N ALA A 53 4.76 -9.75 -24.51
CA ALA A 53 3.38 -9.44 -24.17
C ALA A 53 2.43 -10.57 -24.57
N ALA A 54 2.62 -11.17 -25.74
CA ALA A 54 1.86 -12.31 -26.24
C ALA A 54 2.02 -13.53 -25.33
N TYR A 55 3.24 -13.81 -24.87
CA TYR A 55 3.47 -14.85 -23.87
C TYR A 55 2.69 -14.58 -22.57
N PHE A 56 2.83 -13.39 -21.99
CA PHE A 56 2.17 -13.06 -20.74
C PHE A 56 0.64 -12.98 -20.85
N ARG A 57 0.11 -12.68 -22.04
CA ARG A 57 -1.33 -12.71 -22.32
C ARG A 57 -1.91 -14.10 -22.08
N GLU A 58 -1.21 -15.16 -22.48
CA GLU A 58 -1.61 -16.54 -22.21
C GLU A 58 -1.37 -16.94 -20.76
N VAL A 59 -0.29 -16.47 -20.14
CA VAL A 59 -0.02 -16.71 -18.71
C VAL A 59 -1.12 -16.12 -17.83
N ARG A 60 -1.51 -14.86 -18.05
CA ARG A 60 -2.51 -14.14 -17.24
C ARG A 60 -3.85 -14.86 -17.18
N LYS A 61 -4.28 -15.52 -18.27
CA LYS A 61 -5.51 -16.32 -18.31
C LYS A 61 -5.55 -17.41 -17.23
N LYS A 62 -4.41 -18.00 -16.89
CA LYS A 62 -4.30 -19.03 -15.85
C LYS A 62 -4.62 -18.50 -14.44
N TYR A 63 -4.53 -17.19 -14.25
CA TYR A 63 -4.72 -16.51 -12.97
C TYR A 63 -6.04 -15.72 -12.88
N HIS A 64 -7.02 -16.02 -13.76
CA HIS A 64 -8.29 -15.29 -13.81
C HIS A 64 -9.02 -15.23 -12.46
N ALA A 65 -8.84 -16.24 -11.60
CA ALA A 65 -9.47 -16.32 -10.27
C ALA A 65 -8.98 -15.22 -9.31
N PHE A 66 -7.83 -14.61 -9.59
CA PHE A 66 -7.19 -13.58 -8.75
C PHE A 66 -7.33 -12.16 -9.33
N GLU A 67 -8.03 -12.00 -10.45
CA GLU A 67 -8.26 -10.68 -11.05
C GLU A 67 -9.17 -9.82 -10.18
N GLY A 68 -8.78 -8.56 -10.00
CA GLY A 68 -9.63 -7.55 -9.37
C GLY A 68 -10.81 -7.15 -10.27
N GLN A 69 -11.79 -6.46 -9.69
CA GLN A 69 -13.01 -6.07 -10.39
C GLN A 69 -12.90 -4.72 -11.13
N LEU A 70 -11.86 -3.92 -10.86
CA LEU A 70 -11.67 -2.61 -11.50
C LEU A 70 -11.64 -2.73 -13.03
N LYS A 71 -12.43 -1.88 -13.68
CA LYS A 71 -12.44 -1.67 -15.14
C LYS A 71 -12.07 -0.23 -15.42
N GLY A 72 -11.05 -0.01 -16.23
CA GLY A 72 -10.55 1.34 -16.54
C GLY A 72 -9.83 1.98 -15.37
N TYR A 73 -10.23 3.22 -15.03
CA TYR A 73 -9.59 4.04 -14.00
C TYR A 73 -10.59 4.38 -12.88
N ASP A 74 -10.12 4.39 -11.64
CA ASP A 74 -10.91 4.81 -10.49
C ASP A 74 -10.52 6.23 -10.05
N SER A 75 -11.34 7.22 -10.40
CA SER A 75 -11.10 8.62 -10.03
C SER A 75 -11.24 8.89 -8.54
N ARG A 76 -11.87 7.97 -7.77
CA ARG A 76 -11.96 8.09 -6.30
C ARG A 76 -10.57 8.06 -5.64
N ILE A 77 -9.59 7.43 -6.28
CA ILE A 77 -8.18 7.43 -5.82
C ILE A 77 -7.64 8.87 -5.73
N LEU A 78 -8.01 9.74 -6.67
CA LEU A 78 -7.54 11.14 -6.67
C LEU A 78 -8.10 11.93 -5.47
N VAL A 79 -9.27 11.54 -4.98
CA VAL A 79 -9.96 12.20 -3.86
C VAL A 79 -9.50 11.60 -2.52
N ALA A 80 -9.57 10.27 -2.39
CA ALA A 80 -9.30 9.58 -1.13
C ALA A 80 -7.81 9.28 -0.89
N GLN A 81 -6.97 9.42 -1.93
CA GLN A 81 -5.53 9.10 -1.91
C GLN A 81 -5.23 7.65 -1.47
N VAL A 82 -6.18 6.73 -1.69
CA VAL A 82 -6.07 5.31 -1.32
C VAL A 82 -5.32 4.55 -2.41
N PRO A 83 -4.18 3.91 -2.12
CA PRO A 83 -3.47 3.08 -3.08
C PRO A 83 -4.36 1.94 -3.61
N GLY A 84 -4.20 1.55 -4.88
CA GLY A 84 -5.05 0.53 -5.50
C GLY A 84 -5.08 -0.81 -4.74
N GLY A 85 -3.93 -1.29 -4.25
CA GLY A 85 -3.86 -2.51 -3.44
C GLY A 85 -4.47 -2.39 -2.03
N MET A 86 -4.61 -1.17 -1.50
CA MET A 86 -5.32 -0.91 -0.25
C MET A 86 -6.83 -0.97 -0.48
N LEU A 87 -7.33 -0.40 -1.59
CA LEU A 87 -8.76 -0.39 -1.91
C LEU A 87 -9.35 -1.79 -2.07
N THR A 88 -8.68 -2.67 -2.82
CA THR A 88 -9.16 -4.06 -3.02
C THR A 88 -9.22 -4.85 -1.71
N ASN A 89 -8.26 -4.64 -0.82
CA ASN A 89 -8.26 -5.25 0.50
C ASN A 89 -9.41 -4.73 1.37
N LEU A 90 -9.68 -3.42 1.36
CA LEU A 90 -10.78 -2.82 2.10
C LEU A 90 -12.14 -3.33 1.62
N GLU A 91 -12.36 -3.41 0.30
CA GLU A 91 -13.58 -3.98 -0.28
C GLU A 91 -13.79 -5.43 0.18
N SER A 92 -12.73 -6.24 0.15
CA SER A 92 -12.76 -7.63 0.63
C SER A 92 -13.11 -7.71 2.13
N GLN A 93 -12.46 -6.90 2.97
CA GLN A 93 -12.72 -6.84 4.42
C GLN A 93 -14.16 -6.44 4.73
N LEU A 94 -14.68 -5.40 4.07
CA LEU A 94 -16.06 -4.96 4.26
C LEU A 94 -17.07 -6.01 3.78
N LYS A 95 -16.79 -6.68 2.66
CA LYS A 95 -17.65 -7.76 2.16
C LYS A 95 -17.70 -8.94 3.13
N GLN A 96 -16.57 -9.36 3.69
CA GLN A 96 -16.51 -10.43 4.70
C GLN A 96 -17.30 -10.08 5.97
N GLN A 97 -17.43 -8.79 6.28
CA GLN A 97 -18.18 -8.28 7.43
C GLN A 97 -19.62 -7.89 7.08
N ASN A 98 -20.12 -8.23 5.88
CA ASN A 98 -21.44 -7.84 5.39
C ASN A 98 -21.72 -6.32 5.47
N ALA A 99 -20.69 -5.50 5.23
CA ALA A 99 -20.72 -4.04 5.33
C ALA A 99 -20.20 -3.34 4.08
N ALA A 100 -20.35 -3.96 2.90
CA ALA A 100 -19.86 -3.44 1.63
C ALA A 100 -20.49 -2.07 1.26
N ASP A 101 -21.71 -1.81 1.74
CA ASP A 101 -22.43 -0.55 1.60
C ASP A 101 -21.77 0.63 2.34
N LYS A 102 -20.83 0.36 3.26
CA LYS A 102 -20.13 1.39 4.04
C LYS A 102 -18.81 1.85 3.41
N LEU A 103 -18.46 1.39 2.22
CA LEU A 103 -17.20 1.73 1.56
C LEU A 103 -16.97 3.24 1.48
N ASP A 104 -17.97 4.01 1.04
CA ASP A 104 -17.83 5.47 0.90
C ASP A 104 -17.58 6.17 2.24
N GLN A 105 -18.18 5.68 3.32
CA GLN A 105 -17.93 6.20 4.67
C GLN A 105 -16.49 5.91 5.12
N VAL A 106 -15.96 4.73 4.80
CA VAL A 106 -14.58 4.36 5.10
C VAL A 106 -13.61 5.22 4.28
N LEU A 107 -13.89 5.45 2.99
CA LEU A 107 -13.08 6.33 2.14
C LEU A 107 -13.04 7.77 2.67
N ALA A 108 -14.16 8.27 3.21
CA ALA A 108 -14.21 9.58 3.86
C ALA A 108 -13.53 9.63 5.25
N GLU A 109 -13.38 8.48 5.92
CA GLU A 109 -12.72 8.38 7.23
C GLU A 109 -11.19 8.29 7.11
N ILE A 110 -10.67 7.69 6.04
CA ILE A 110 -9.22 7.51 5.82
C ILE A 110 -8.41 8.81 5.92
N PRO A 111 -8.78 9.93 5.24
CA PRO A 111 -8.03 11.18 5.36
C PRO A 111 -7.99 11.73 6.79
N ARG A 112 -9.08 11.57 7.54
CA ARG A 112 -9.19 12.03 8.94
C ARG A 112 -8.29 11.20 9.86
N VAL A 113 -8.29 9.87 9.68
CA VAL A 113 -7.37 8.99 10.41
C VAL A 113 -5.92 9.29 10.06
N ARG A 114 -5.63 9.54 8.78
CA ARG A 114 -4.27 9.88 8.33
C ARG A 114 -3.77 11.19 8.94
N GLU A 115 -4.63 12.21 9.05
CA GLU A 115 -4.33 13.46 9.76
C GLU A 115 -4.04 13.20 11.24
N ASP A 116 -4.91 12.45 11.92
CA ASP A 116 -4.74 12.09 13.34
C ASP A 116 -3.43 11.30 13.60
N LEU A 117 -2.93 10.59 12.59
CA LEU A 117 -1.66 9.87 12.62
C LEU A 117 -0.48 10.65 12.01
N GLY A 118 -0.58 11.97 11.91
CA GLY A 118 0.54 12.83 11.55
C GLY A 118 0.91 12.83 10.07
N PHE A 119 -0.09 12.68 9.19
CA PHE A 119 0.05 12.66 7.73
C PHE A 119 1.03 11.62 7.16
N ILE A 120 1.14 10.47 7.83
CA ILE A 120 1.95 9.35 7.34
C ILE A 120 1.66 9.03 5.87
N PRO A 121 2.68 8.75 5.05
CA PRO A 121 2.48 8.31 3.67
C PRO A 121 1.62 7.05 3.62
N LEU A 122 0.63 6.98 2.73
CA LEU A 122 -0.18 5.78 2.57
C LEU A 122 0.56 4.76 1.70
N VAL A 123 1.50 4.06 2.32
CA VAL A 123 2.27 2.95 1.72
C VAL A 123 2.28 1.77 2.69
N THR A 124 2.55 0.55 2.21
CA THR A 124 2.68 -0.61 3.10
C THR A 124 3.84 -0.40 4.09
N PRO A 125 3.67 -0.65 5.41
CA PRO A 125 2.48 -1.19 6.07
C PRO A 125 1.43 -0.14 6.49
N THR A 126 1.80 1.15 6.57
CA THR A 126 0.98 2.25 7.09
C THR A 126 -0.39 2.44 6.41
N SER A 127 -0.51 2.16 5.11
CA SER A 127 -1.78 2.21 4.38
C SER A 127 -2.82 1.27 4.97
N GLN A 128 -2.45 0.03 5.30
CA GLN A 128 -3.34 -0.92 5.93
C GLN A 128 -3.70 -0.52 7.36
N ILE A 129 -2.75 0.04 8.13
CA ILE A 129 -3.01 0.51 9.50
C ILE A 129 -4.09 1.60 9.49
N VAL A 130 -3.94 2.61 8.62
CA VAL A 130 -4.94 3.68 8.45
C VAL A 130 -6.28 3.11 7.98
N GLY A 131 -6.27 2.21 6.99
CA GLY A 131 -7.47 1.58 6.46
C GLY A 131 -8.25 0.79 7.50
N THR A 132 -7.58 -0.10 8.23
CA THR A 132 -8.21 -0.92 9.26
C THR A 132 -8.76 -0.05 10.39
N GLN A 133 -8.06 0.99 10.82
CA GLN A 133 -8.59 1.92 11.82
C GLN A 133 -9.82 2.69 11.31
N ALA A 134 -9.82 3.12 10.04
CA ALA A 134 -10.97 3.78 9.43
C ALA A 134 -12.20 2.84 9.36
N VAL A 135 -11.99 1.57 9.00
CA VAL A 135 -13.05 0.54 9.04
C VAL A 135 -13.59 0.38 10.46
N LEU A 136 -12.73 0.26 11.47
CA LEU A 136 -13.16 0.16 12.87
C LEU A 136 -14.00 1.36 13.31
N ASN A 137 -13.56 2.58 12.98
CA ASN A 137 -14.30 3.80 13.32
C ASN A 137 -15.71 3.80 12.71
N VAL A 138 -15.83 3.42 11.44
CA VAL A 138 -17.12 3.39 10.71
C VAL A 138 -18.04 2.26 11.21
N LEU A 139 -17.50 1.08 11.48
CA LEU A 139 -18.31 -0.06 11.92
C LEU A 139 -18.77 0.08 13.37
N THR A 140 -17.94 0.68 14.24
CA THR A 140 -18.31 0.94 15.64
C THR A 140 -19.21 2.16 15.80
N GLY A 141 -19.28 3.04 14.79
CA GLY A 141 -20.07 4.28 14.81
C GLY A 141 -19.46 5.39 15.65
N GLU A 142 -18.26 5.20 16.20
CA GLU A 142 -17.56 6.13 17.08
C GLU A 142 -16.06 6.10 16.80
N ARG A 143 -15.47 7.26 16.44
CA ARG A 143 -14.04 7.34 16.09
C ARG A 143 -13.17 6.94 17.27
N TYR A 144 -12.27 5.98 17.04
CA TYR A 144 -11.32 5.48 18.04
C TYR A 144 -11.99 4.94 19.31
N LYS A 145 -13.23 4.43 19.25
CA LYS A 145 -13.80 3.62 20.33
C LYS A 145 -12.89 2.43 20.66
N THR A 146 -12.38 1.80 19.61
CA THR A 146 -11.30 0.81 19.66
C THR A 146 -10.13 1.32 18.84
N ILE A 147 -8.92 1.31 19.41
CA ILE A 147 -7.68 1.58 18.67
C ILE A 147 -7.04 0.26 18.30
N ALA A 148 -6.78 0.04 17.01
CA ALA A 148 -6.04 -1.13 16.55
C ALA A 148 -4.60 -1.12 17.10
N LYS A 149 -4.03 -2.30 17.34
CA LYS A 149 -2.70 -2.45 17.93
C LYS A 149 -1.64 -1.68 17.14
N GLU A 150 -1.68 -1.79 15.82
CA GLU A 150 -0.72 -1.15 14.93
C GLU A 150 -0.90 0.37 14.89
N THR A 151 -2.14 0.88 15.01
CA THR A 151 -2.42 2.32 15.19
C THR A 151 -1.82 2.84 16.49
N ALA A 152 -1.97 2.07 17.58
CA ALA A 152 -1.35 2.41 18.86
C ALA A 152 0.18 2.40 18.73
N GLY A 153 0.76 1.46 17.98
CA GLY A 153 2.20 1.43 17.71
C GLY A 153 2.71 2.66 16.98
N ILE A 154 1.98 3.17 15.97
CA ILE A 154 2.31 4.44 15.31
C ILE A 154 2.29 5.60 16.33
N LEU A 155 1.22 5.69 17.13
CA LEU A 155 1.07 6.73 18.15
C LEU A 155 2.18 6.65 19.23
N LYS A 156 2.67 5.44 19.54
CA LYS A 156 3.78 5.21 20.46
C LYS A 156 5.16 5.47 19.83
N GLY A 157 5.25 5.71 18.53
CA GLY A 157 6.52 5.89 17.82
C GLY A 157 7.24 4.58 17.45
N GLU A 158 6.59 3.43 17.60
CA GLU A 158 7.18 2.09 17.36
C GLU A 158 7.46 1.83 15.86
N TYR A 159 6.86 2.64 14.97
CA TYR A 159 7.10 2.60 13.52
C TYR A 159 8.04 3.71 13.03
N GLY A 160 8.54 4.56 13.94
CA GLY A 160 9.37 5.72 13.64
C GLY A 160 8.61 7.05 13.68
N HIS A 161 9.25 8.10 13.16
CA HIS A 161 8.71 9.45 13.20
C HIS A 161 7.68 9.69 12.09
N THR A 162 6.60 10.36 12.46
CA THR A 162 5.59 10.85 11.52
C THR A 162 6.02 12.19 10.92
N PRO A 163 5.59 12.53 9.68
CA PRO A 163 5.93 13.81 9.04
C PRO A 163 5.56 15.05 9.85
N VAL A 164 4.42 15.00 10.53
CA VAL A 164 3.99 16.04 11.49
C VAL A 164 3.57 15.37 12.81
N PRO A 165 3.42 16.13 13.91
CA PRO A 165 2.94 15.58 15.17
C PRO A 165 1.60 14.85 15.01
N VAL A 166 1.50 13.67 15.63
CA VAL A 166 0.23 12.93 15.73
C VAL A 166 -0.75 13.66 16.65
N ASN A 167 -2.02 13.24 16.65
CA ASN A 167 -3.02 13.73 17.57
C ASN A 167 -2.59 13.49 19.04
N ALA A 168 -2.34 14.58 19.76
CA ALA A 168 -1.79 14.53 21.12
C ALA A 168 -2.71 13.80 22.11
N ALA A 169 -4.03 13.92 21.97
CA ALA A 169 -4.99 13.25 22.85
C ALA A 169 -4.99 11.74 22.63
N LEU A 170 -4.93 11.29 21.37
CA LEU A 170 -4.82 9.87 21.04
C LEU A 170 -3.49 9.28 21.49
N GLN A 171 -2.39 10.00 21.28
CA GLN A 171 -1.06 9.58 21.72
C GLN A 171 -0.99 9.44 23.24
N ALA A 172 -1.45 10.44 24.00
CA ALA A 172 -1.49 10.37 25.46
C ALA A 172 -2.33 9.17 25.94
N ARG A 173 -3.45 8.88 25.27
CA ARG A 173 -4.33 7.77 25.62
C ARG A 173 -3.66 6.40 25.47
N VAL A 174 -2.87 6.19 24.42
CA VAL A 174 -2.19 4.90 24.19
C VAL A 174 -0.89 4.76 24.97
N LEU A 175 -0.29 5.86 25.41
CA LEU A 175 0.93 5.86 26.20
C LEU A 175 0.67 5.57 27.68
N GLU A 176 -0.54 5.84 28.18
CA GLU A 176 -0.95 5.57 29.57
C GLU A 176 0.05 6.13 30.62
N GLY A 177 0.57 7.33 30.36
CA GLY A 177 1.58 8.00 31.20
C GLY A 177 3.04 7.71 30.84
N GLY A 178 3.29 6.83 29.86
CA GLY A 178 4.62 6.61 29.28
C GLY A 178 5.06 7.72 28.32
N ALA A 179 6.29 7.59 27.82
CA ALA A 179 6.85 8.46 26.77
C ALA A 179 6.87 7.73 25.42
N PRO A 180 6.67 8.42 24.29
CA PRO A 180 6.78 7.81 22.98
C PRO A 180 8.24 7.45 22.67
N VAL A 181 8.43 6.43 21.84
CA VAL A 181 9.71 6.08 21.23
C VAL A 181 10.12 7.18 20.25
N THR A 182 11.36 7.66 20.40
CA THR A 182 11.94 8.77 19.60
C THR A 182 13.27 8.41 18.94
N CYS A 183 13.76 7.18 19.12
CA CYS A 183 14.92 6.65 18.41
C CYS A 183 14.49 5.84 17.17
N ARG A 184 15.45 5.27 16.43
CA ARG A 184 15.15 4.29 15.39
C ARG A 184 14.63 3.01 16.06
N PRO A 185 13.39 2.53 15.79
CA PRO A 185 12.79 1.43 16.55
C PRO A 185 13.65 0.15 16.61
N ALA A 186 14.38 -0.16 15.54
CA ALA A 186 15.25 -1.33 15.47
C ALA A 186 16.41 -1.29 16.49
N ASP A 187 16.76 -0.13 17.05
CA ASP A 187 17.81 -0.02 18.08
C ASP A 187 17.36 -0.60 19.43
N LEU A 188 16.05 -0.83 19.60
CA LEU A 188 15.46 -1.45 20.80
C LEU A 188 15.35 -2.97 20.69
N LEU A 189 15.63 -3.54 19.51
CA LEU A 189 15.53 -4.98 19.26
C LEU A 189 16.88 -5.67 19.54
N LYS A 190 16.81 -6.89 20.09
CA LYS A 190 17.99 -7.75 20.23
C LYS A 190 18.19 -8.57 18.95
N PRO A 191 19.43 -8.93 18.58
CA PRO A 191 19.67 -9.88 17.50
C PRO A 191 18.98 -11.23 17.78
N GLU A 192 18.14 -11.70 16.87
CA GLU A 192 17.26 -12.86 17.08
C GLU A 192 17.56 -14.08 16.20
N LEU A 193 18.41 -13.95 15.17
CA LEU A 193 18.64 -15.02 14.18
C LEU A 193 19.06 -16.35 14.81
N ALA A 194 20.04 -16.34 15.72
CA ALA A 194 20.55 -17.56 16.34
C ALA A 194 19.50 -18.28 17.20
N GLU A 195 18.65 -17.50 17.89
CA GLU A 195 17.55 -18.04 18.70
C GLU A 195 16.49 -18.66 17.80
N LEU A 196 16.07 -17.95 16.75
CA LEU A 196 15.09 -18.42 15.79
C LEU A 196 15.56 -19.69 15.05
N GLU A 197 16.83 -19.77 14.66
CA GLU A 197 17.39 -20.97 14.03
C GLU A 197 17.35 -22.18 14.97
N ALA A 198 17.72 -22.00 16.24
CA ALA A 198 17.67 -23.07 17.23
C ALA A 198 16.22 -23.53 17.48
N ASP A 199 15.28 -22.59 17.56
CA ASP A 199 13.87 -22.89 17.80
C ASP A 199 13.25 -23.66 16.63
N VAL A 200 13.50 -23.22 15.39
CA VAL A 200 13.03 -23.92 14.18
C VAL A 200 13.62 -25.32 14.08
N ARG A 201 14.91 -25.50 14.39
CA ARG A 201 15.55 -26.83 14.39
C ARG A 201 14.93 -27.75 15.44
N ARG A 202 14.66 -27.25 16.66
CA ARG A 202 14.01 -28.02 17.71
C ARG A 202 12.62 -28.47 17.27
N GLN A 203 11.79 -27.54 16.78
CA GLN A 203 10.44 -27.83 16.30
C GLN A 203 10.43 -28.83 15.12
N ALA A 204 11.45 -28.79 14.26
CA ALA A 204 11.58 -29.73 13.14
C ALA A 204 11.95 -31.16 13.58
N GLN A 205 12.57 -31.33 14.75
CA GLN A 205 12.90 -32.65 15.32
C GLN A 205 11.75 -33.26 16.14
N GLU A 206 10.83 -32.42 16.63
CA GLU A 206 9.66 -32.84 17.42
C GLU A 206 8.46 -33.27 16.55
N LYS A 207 8.55 -33.13 15.22
CA LYS A 207 7.55 -33.58 14.23
C LYS A 207 8.02 -34.81 13.47
#